data_AF-A0AAP0G5Q8-F1
#
_entry.id   AF-A0AAP0G5Q8-F1
#
_cell.length_a   1.000
_cell.length_b   1.000
_cell.length_c   1.000
_cell.angle_alpha   90.00
_cell.angle_beta   90.00
_cell.angle_gamma   90.00
#
_symmetry.space_group_name_H-M   'P 1'
#
loop_
_entity.id
_entity.type
_entity.pdbx_description
1 polymer ?
#
loop_
_entity_poly.entity_id
_entity_poly.type
_entity_poly.pdbx_seq_one_letter_code
_entity_poly.pdbx_strand_id
1 'polypeptide(L)'
;MEEQQAEAKTRKNFMKVQFALRSSAALCALSAAVVMAVNRQTISLSGFQITASFAIASSLKFFVAGNFVCSGYLLLSLPLVHALGSSFLHYVADLMTIAVTISAASVGAVIGQLGKEGNDMIGWAEICSTFQRFCDHAEASIALSFGAFFLLFISSALSVFALQTGKHEK
;
A
#
# COMPACT_ATOMS: atom_id res chain seq x y z
N MET A 1 -25.91 -18.24 -29.43
CA MET A 1 -24.58 -17.68 -29.72
C MET A 1 -24.38 -16.30 -29.08
N GLU A 2 -25.40 -15.43 -29.09
CA GLU A 2 -25.32 -14.08 -28.49
C GLU A 2 -25.10 -14.09 -26.96
N GLU A 3 -25.73 -15.03 -26.23
CA GLU A 3 -25.54 -15.20 -24.78
C GLU A 3 -24.10 -15.57 -24.39
N GLN A 4 -23.48 -16.51 -25.13
CA GLN A 4 -22.08 -16.90 -24.91
C GLN A 4 -21.10 -15.75 -25.24
N GLN A 5 -21.45 -14.89 -26.20
CA GLN A 5 -20.67 -13.72 -26.56
C GLN A 5 -20.77 -12.62 -25.49
N ALA A 6 -21.95 -12.44 -24.90
CA ALA A 6 -22.19 -11.51 -23.79
C ALA A 6 -21.38 -11.91 -22.54
N GLU A 7 -21.41 -13.18 -22.14
CA GLU A 7 -20.61 -13.66 -21.01
C GLU A 7 -19.10 -13.50 -21.23
N ALA A 8 -18.61 -13.83 -22.43
CA ALA A 8 -17.19 -13.71 -22.76
C ALA A 8 -16.73 -12.24 -22.71
N LYS A 9 -17.58 -11.30 -23.12
CA LYS A 9 -17.33 -9.85 -23.02
C LYS A 9 -17.29 -9.40 -21.56
N THR A 10 -18.24 -9.85 -20.72
CA THR A 10 -18.29 -9.53 -19.29
C THR A 10 -17.04 -10.06 -18.55
N ARG A 11 -16.65 -11.32 -18.78
CA ARG A 11 -15.43 -11.91 -18.21
C ARG A 11 -14.17 -11.13 -18.61
N LYS A 12 -14.03 -10.76 -19.89
CA LYS A 12 -12.89 -9.96 -20.37
C LYS A 12 -12.84 -8.58 -19.71
N ASN A 13 -13.98 -7.91 -19.55
CA ASN A 13 -14.05 -6.61 -18.90
C ASN A 13 -13.67 -6.69 -17.41
N PHE A 14 -14.18 -7.70 -16.70
CA PHE A 14 -13.82 -7.96 -15.31
C PHE A 14 -12.31 -8.18 -15.14
N MET A 15 -11.69 -9.03 -15.98
CA MET A 15 -10.25 -9.27 -15.93
C MET A 15 -9.43 -8.00 -16.19
N LYS A 16 -9.85 -7.15 -17.15
CA LYS A 16 -9.20 -5.86 -17.40
C LYS A 16 -9.28 -4.92 -16.22
N VAL A 17 -10.45 -4.80 -15.58
CA VAL A 17 -10.65 -3.96 -14.40
C VAL A 17 -9.79 -4.45 -13.24
N GLN A 18 -9.77 -5.76 -12.99
CA GLN A 18 -8.95 -6.35 -11.93
C GLN A 18 -7.45 -6.10 -12.15
N PHE A 19 -6.99 -6.30 -13.38
CA PHE A 19 -5.61 -6.01 -13.75
C PHE A 19 -5.26 -4.55 -13.51
N ALA A 20 -6.10 -3.62 -13.99
CA ALA A 20 -5.88 -2.19 -13.82
C ALA A 20 -5.82 -1.78 -12.34
N LEU A 21 -6.77 -2.24 -11.51
CA LEU A 21 -6.79 -1.95 -10.07
C LEU A 21 -5.53 -2.44 -9.37
N ARG A 22 -5.08 -3.68 -9.66
CA ARG A 22 -3.87 -4.24 -9.07
C ARG A 22 -2.59 -3.55 -9.54
N SER A 23 -2.51 -3.17 -10.81
CA SER A 23 -1.38 -2.40 -11.33
C SER A 23 -1.31 -1.00 -10.70
N SER A 24 -2.44 -0.31 -10.59
CA SER A 24 -2.51 0.99 -9.90
C SER A 24 -2.12 0.87 -8.43
N ALA A 25 -2.61 -0.16 -7.73
CA ALA A 25 -2.23 -0.41 -6.33
C ALA A 25 -0.72 -0.66 -6.18
N ALA A 26 -0.12 -1.44 -7.08
CA ALA A 26 1.32 -1.69 -7.08
C ALA A 26 2.13 -0.41 -7.27
N LEU A 27 1.72 0.45 -8.21
CA LEU A 27 2.36 1.74 -8.44
C LEU A 27 2.23 2.65 -7.21
N CYS A 28 1.04 2.75 -6.60
CA CYS A 28 0.84 3.53 -5.37
C CYS A 28 1.72 3.02 -4.22
N ALA A 29 1.77 1.71 -3.98
CA ALA A 29 2.59 1.11 -2.93
C ALA A 29 4.10 1.32 -3.19
N LEU A 30 4.55 1.14 -4.44
CA LEU A 30 5.94 1.37 -4.81
C LEU A 30 6.33 2.84 -4.64
N SER A 31 5.49 3.76 -5.12
CA SER A 31 5.72 5.20 -4.95
C SER A 31 5.73 5.58 -3.48
N ALA A 32 4.82 5.07 -2.66
CA ALA A 32 4.83 5.29 -1.21
C ALA A 32 6.17 4.84 -0.59
N ALA A 33 6.59 3.60 -0.87
CA ALA A 33 7.84 3.04 -0.34
C ALA A 33 9.07 3.84 -0.78
N VAL A 34 9.18 4.15 -2.09
CA VAL A 34 10.31 4.87 -2.66
C VAL A 34 10.38 6.29 -2.13
N VAL A 35 9.28 7.04 -2.14
CA VAL A 35 9.23 8.41 -1.63
C VAL A 35 9.70 8.43 -0.17
N MET A 36 9.19 7.55 0.68
CA MET A 36 9.61 7.49 2.08
C MET A 36 11.08 7.05 2.24
N ALA A 37 11.55 6.09 1.44
CA ALA A 37 12.91 5.55 1.53
C ALA A 37 13.99 6.57 1.13
N VAL A 38 13.71 7.39 0.11
CA VAL A 38 14.64 8.44 -0.34
C VAL A 38 14.47 9.74 0.44
N ASN A 39 13.39 9.88 1.20
CA ASN A 39 13.12 11.06 2.00
C ASN A 39 14.18 11.23 3.10
N ARG A 40 15.03 12.25 2.94
CA ARG A 40 16.08 12.61 3.90
C ARG A 40 16.14 14.12 4.00
N GLN A 41 16.17 14.62 5.23
CA GLN A 41 16.40 16.03 5.49
C GLN A 41 17.38 16.17 6.65
N THR A 42 18.45 16.94 6.42
CA THR A 42 19.45 17.26 7.46
C THR A 42 19.35 18.74 7.79
N ILE A 43 19.31 19.04 9.07
CA ILE A 43 19.33 20.41 9.59
C ILE A 43 20.49 20.55 10.59
N SER A 44 21.07 21.74 10.65
CA SER A 44 22.12 22.07 11.60
C SER A 44 21.50 22.84 12.77
N LEU A 45 21.38 22.20 13.93
CA LEU A 45 20.91 22.81 15.17
C LEU A 45 22.10 23.03 16.09
N SER A 46 22.43 24.30 16.36
CA SER A 46 23.47 24.69 17.33
C SER A 46 24.84 24.00 17.14
N GLY A 47 25.25 23.80 15.88
CA GLY A 47 26.53 23.16 15.52
C GLY A 47 26.48 21.63 15.37
N PHE A 48 25.36 20.99 15.69
CA PHE A 48 25.13 19.55 15.47
C PHE A 48 24.25 19.32 14.23
N GLN A 49 24.63 18.36 13.37
CA GLN A 49 23.82 17.96 12.22
C GLN A 49 22.87 16.82 12.62
N ILE A 50 21.57 17.12 12.64
CA ILE A 50 20.53 16.12 12.88
C ILE A 50 19.88 15.78 11.54
N THR A 51 19.90 14.50 11.18
CA THR A 51 19.27 14.00 9.95
C THR A 51 17.98 13.28 10.31
N ALA A 52 16.85 13.72 9.76
CA ALA A 52 15.61 12.97 9.76
C ALA A 52 15.61 11.99 8.57
N SER A 53 15.42 10.70 8.87
CA SER A 53 15.43 9.61 7.90
C SER A 53 14.53 8.47 8.36
N PHE A 54 13.92 7.76 7.40
CA PHE A 54 13.10 6.58 7.67
C PHE A 54 13.86 5.48 8.45
N ALA A 55 15.19 5.45 8.36
CA ALA A 55 16.03 4.43 8.99
C ALA A 55 16.16 4.60 10.53
N ILE A 56 15.65 5.69 11.09
CA ILE A 56 15.78 6.01 12.51
C ILE A 56 14.67 5.35 13.33
N ALA A 57 13.46 5.24 12.77
CA ALA A 57 12.31 4.65 13.44
C ALA A 57 11.97 3.26 12.86
N SER A 58 11.84 2.25 13.72
CA SER A 58 11.40 0.90 13.31
C SER A 58 10.04 0.92 12.61
N SER A 59 9.15 1.82 13.01
CA SER A 59 7.84 2.02 12.39
C SER A 59 7.95 2.47 10.92
N LEU A 60 8.87 3.39 10.60
CA LEU A 60 9.07 3.84 9.23
C LEU A 60 9.77 2.78 8.38
N LYS A 61 10.66 1.96 8.97
CA LYS A 61 11.20 0.77 8.29
C LYS A 61 10.11 -0.23 7.94
N PHE A 62 9.17 -0.49 8.86
CA PHE A 62 8.03 -1.36 8.61
C PHE A 62 7.12 -0.79 7.52
N PHE A 63 6.85 0.52 7.53
CA PHE A 63 6.10 1.19 6.46
C PHE A 63 6.73 0.94 5.08
N VAL A 64 8.04 1.18 4.95
CA VAL A 64 8.76 0.99 3.67
C VAL A 64 8.77 -0.48 3.27
N ALA A 65 9.13 -1.38 4.19
CA ALA A 65 9.19 -2.81 3.92
C ALA A 65 7.83 -3.40 3.54
N GLY A 66 6.76 -3.05 4.26
CA GLY A 66 5.41 -3.52 3.98
C GLY A 66 4.91 -3.09 2.60
N ASN A 67 5.15 -1.83 2.21
CA ASN A 67 4.78 -1.35 0.87
C ASN A 67 5.63 -2.00 -0.24
N PHE A 68 6.92 -2.27 -0.01
CA PHE A 68 7.73 -3.05 -0.96
C PHE A 68 7.24 -4.49 -1.11
N VAL A 69 6.90 -5.17 -0.01
CA VAL A 69 6.31 -6.52 -0.04
C VAL A 69 5.00 -6.52 -0.83
N CYS A 70 4.13 -5.53 -0.57
CA CYS A 70 2.89 -5.36 -1.32
C CYS A 70 3.14 -5.18 -2.81
N SER A 71 4.01 -4.24 -3.21
CA SER A 71 4.34 -4.00 -4.61
C SER A 71 4.95 -5.24 -5.27
N GLY A 72 5.87 -5.93 -4.58
CA GLY A 72 6.52 -7.14 -5.07
C GLY A 72 5.53 -8.27 -5.31
N TYR A 73 4.63 -8.51 -4.35
CA TYR A 73 3.57 -9.51 -4.50
C TYR A 73 2.66 -9.20 -5.70
N LEU A 74 2.23 -7.95 -5.87
CA LEU A 74 1.34 -7.58 -6.97
C LEU A 74 2.00 -7.77 -8.35
N LEU A 75 3.30 -7.49 -8.47
CA LEU A 75 4.06 -7.77 -9.70
C LEU A 75 4.21 -9.28 -9.95
N LEU A 76 4.46 -10.06 -8.89
CA LEU A 76 4.56 -11.52 -8.98
C LEU A 76 3.22 -12.24 -9.12
N SER A 77 2.10 -11.58 -8.85
CA SER A 77 0.78 -12.21 -8.81
C SER A 77 0.37 -12.85 -10.16
N LEU A 78 0.81 -12.27 -11.29
CA LEU A 78 0.53 -12.76 -12.65
C LEU A 78 1.24 -14.09 -12.99
N PRO A 79 2.56 -14.24 -12.78
CA PRO A 79 3.23 -15.53 -12.96
C PRO A 79 2.84 -16.56 -11.89
N LEU A 80 2.51 -16.13 -10.67
CA LEU A 80 2.17 -17.05 -9.57
C LEU A 80 0.90 -17.87 -9.87
N VAL A 81 -0.11 -17.25 -10.50
CA VAL A 81 -1.34 -17.95 -10.94
C VAL A 81 -1.02 -19.04 -11.96
N HIS A 82 -0.09 -18.78 -12.89
CA HIS A 82 0.32 -19.78 -13.88
C HIS A 82 1.20 -20.89 -13.28
N ALA A 83 2.00 -20.57 -12.27
CA ALA A 83 2.98 -21.50 -11.70
C ALA A 83 2.41 -22.42 -10.62
N LEU A 84 1.54 -21.93 -9.72
CA LEU A 84 1.13 -22.69 -8.54
C LEU A 84 -0.18 -23.46 -8.73
N GLY A 85 -1.02 -23.11 -9.71
CA GLY A 85 -2.31 -23.79 -9.99
C GLY A 85 -3.33 -23.79 -8.83
N SER A 86 -3.00 -23.21 -7.68
CA SER A 86 -3.80 -23.25 -6.44
C SER A 86 -4.44 -21.89 -6.18
N SER A 87 -5.75 -21.82 -6.45
CA SER A 87 -6.56 -20.61 -6.23
C SER A 87 -6.63 -20.21 -4.75
N PHE A 88 -6.49 -21.16 -3.83
CA PHE A 88 -6.53 -20.90 -2.39
C PHE A 88 -5.29 -20.14 -1.90
N LEU A 89 -4.09 -20.55 -2.34
CA LEU A 89 -2.84 -19.87 -1.96
C LEU A 89 -2.82 -18.43 -2.47
N HIS A 90 -3.33 -18.19 -3.67
CA HIS A 90 -3.48 -16.84 -4.22
C HIS A 90 -4.38 -15.98 -3.32
N TYR A 91 -5.53 -16.51 -2.91
CA TYR A 91 -6.49 -15.80 -2.05
C TYR A 91 -5.90 -15.47 -0.67
N VAL A 92 -5.21 -16.42 -0.03
CA VAL A 92 -4.55 -16.18 1.26
C VAL A 92 -3.46 -15.13 1.14
N ALA A 93 -2.64 -15.20 0.08
CA ALA A 93 -1.58 -14.22 -0.14
C ALA A 93 -2.14 -12.80 -0.43
N ASP A 94 -3.28 -12.71 -1.12
CA ASP A 94 -3.98 -11.46 -1.39
C ASP A 94 -4.49 -10.82 -0.08
N LEU A 95 -5.11 -11.63 0.80
CA LEU A 95 -5.56 -11.17 2.12
C LEU A 95 -4.40 -10.72 3.02
N MET A 96 -3.31 -11.49 3.05
CA MET A 96 -2.10 -11.13 3.80
C MET A 96 -1.49 -9.83 3.30
N THR A 97 -1.49 -9.61 1.98
CA THR A 97 -1.00 -8.37 1.38
C THR A 97 -1.84 -7.18 1.80
N ILE A 98 -3.17 -7.30 1.76
CA ILE A 98 -4.09 -6.26 2.26
C ILE A 98 -3.82 -5.92 3.72
N ALA A 99 -3.68 -6.95 4.56
CA ALA A 99 -3.42 -6.79 5.99
C ALA A 99 -2.07 -6.09 6.27
N VAL A 100 -1.02 -6.44 5.54
CA VAL A 100 0.30 -5.79 5.63
C VAL A 100 0.21 -4.32 5.20
N THR A 101 -0.46 -4.03 4.09
CA THR A 101 -0.54 -2.66 3.54
C THR A 101 -1.30 -1.73 4.47
N ILE A 102 -2.44 -2.15 5.03
CA ILE A 102 -3.18 -1.32 6.00
C ILE A 102 -2.39 -1.13 7.30
N SER A 103 -1.68 -2.15 7.77
CA SER A 103 -0.84 -2.06 8.97
C SER A 103 0.30 -1.08 8.76
N ALA A 104 0.96 -1.15 7.59
CA ALA A 104 2.02 -0.22 7.19
C ALA A 104 1.49 1.21 7.15
N ALA A 105 0.40 1.46 6.42
CA ALA A 105 -0.23 2.78 6.30
C ALA A 105 -0.62 3.36 7.67
N SER A 106 -1.21 2.53 8.54
CA SER A 106 -1.63 2.93 9.89
C SER A 106 -0.45 3.32 10.77
N VAL A 107 0.64 2.54 10.77
CA VAL A 107 1.84 2.90 11.54
C VAL A 107 2.46 4.19 11.01
N GLY A 108 2.47 4.37 9.69
CA GLY A 108 2.93 5.61 9.06
C GLY A 108 2.11 6.81 9.52
N ALA A 109 0.78 6.68 9.54
CA ALA A 109 -0.13 7.70 10.01
C ALA A 109 0.10 8.06 11.49
N VAL A 110 0.25 7.07 12.37
CA VAL A 110 0.52 7.30 13.80
C VAL A 110 1.81 8.08 14.00
N ILE A 111 2.90 7.67 13.34
CA ILE A 111 4.18 8.38 13.43
C ILE A 111 4.09 9.78 12.80
N GLY A 112 3.35 9.92 11.70
CA GLY A 112 3.11 11.21 11.05
C GLY A 112 2.37 12.18 11.96
N GLN A 113 1.29 11.74 12.61
CA GLN A 113 0.53 12.56 13.57
C GLN A 113 1.40 12.99 14.74
N LEU A 114 2.13 12.04 15.31
CA LEU A 114 3.03 12.32 16.41
C LEU A 114 4.18 13.26 16.00
N GLY A 115 4.62 13.23 14.75
CA GLY A 115 5.58 14.21 14.22
C GLY A 115 4.99 15.62 14.07
N LYS A 116 3.68 15.74 13.81
CA LYS A 116 2.94 17.00 13.60
C LYS A 116 2.47 17.65 14.90
N GLU A 117 2.02 16.85 15.86
CA GLU A 117 1.41 17.36 17.09
C GLU A 117 2.33 17.18 18.31
N GLY A 118 3.29 16.26 18.25
CA GLY A 118 4.05 15.84 19.43
C GLY A 118 3.19 15.06 20.44
N ASN A 119 3.76 14.76 21.60
CA ASN A 119 3.05 14.26 22.76
C ASN A 119 3.84 14.56 24.04
N ASP A 120 3.41 15.58 24.78
CA ASP A 120 4.08 16.02 26.01
C ASP A 120 4.12 14.93 27.08
N MET A 121 3.10 14.06 27.14
CA MET A 121 3.03 12.98 28.13
C MET A 121 4.19 11.99 28.05
N ILE A 122 4.76 11.78 26.85
CA ILE A 122 5.93 10.90 26.65
C ILE A 122 7.18 11.68 26.26
N GLY A 123 7.13 13.02 26.29
CA GLY A 123 8.23 13.89 25.90
C GLY A 123 8.56 13.86 24.41
N TRP A 124 7.59 13.57 23.54
CA TRP A 124 7.79 13.60 22.10
C TRP A 124 7.56 15.01 21.54
N ALA A 125 8.63 15.63 21.05
CA ALA A 125 8.57 16.97 20.49
C ALA A 125 7.95 16.96 19.08
N GLU A 126 7.35 18.09 18.68
CA GLU A 126 6.92 18.32 17.31
C GLU A 126 8.13 18.41 16.37
N ILE A 127 8.26 17.42 15.48
CA ILE A 127 9.40 17.30 14.54
C ILE A 127 9.09 18.05 13.24
N CYS A 128 7.83 18.07 12.83
CA CYS A 128 7.43 18.61 11.52
C CYS A 128 7.54 20.13 11.40
N SER A 129 7.49 20.87 12.52
CA SER A 129 7.81 22.31 12.56
C SER A 129 9.22 22.61 12.05
N THR A 130 10.17 21.69 12.27
CA THR A 130 11.57 21.87 11.91
C THR A 130 11.93 21.14 10.61
N PHE A 131 11.34 19.96 10.38
CA PHE A 131 11.57 19.11 9.21
C PHE A 131 10.39 19.13 8.23
N GLN A 132 9.91 20.32 7.89
CA GLN A 132 8.68 20.49 7.12
C GLN A 132 8.70 19.75 5.77
N ARG A 133 9.78 19.87 4.99
CA ARG A 133 9.90 19.17 3.69
C ARG A 133 9.83 17.65 3.85
N PHE A 134 10.50 17.10 4.86
CA PHE A 134 10.44 15.67 5.16
C PHE A 134 9.00 15.26 5.50
N CYS A 135 8.31 16.03 6.35
CA CYS A 135 6.95 15.72 6.75
C CYS A 135 5.95 15.82 5.59
N ASP A 136 6.09 16.80 4.70
CA ASP A 136 5.22 16.91 3.51
C ASP A 136 5.35 15.68 2.60
N HIS A 137 6.58 15.22 2.35
CA HIS A 137 6.82 14.01 1.55
C HIS A 137 6.37 12.74 2.26
N ALA A 138 6.53 12.69 3.59
CA ALA A 138 6.06 11.59 4.41
C ALA A 138 4.52 11.48 4.39
N GLU A 139 3.80 12.59 4.53
CA GLU A 139 2.35 12.65 4.46
C GLU A 139 1.83 12.20 3.09
N ALA A 140 2.44 12.69 2.00
CA ALA A 140 2.11 12.25 0.65
C ALA A 140 2.34 10.75 0.44
N SER A 141 3.44 10.22 0.96
CA SER A 141 3.75 8.79 0.92
C SER A 141 2.74 7.94 1.70
N ILE A 142 2.34 8.39 2.90
CA ILE A 142 1.32 7.71 3.71
C ILE A 142 -0.03 7.69 2.97
N ALA A 143 -0.42 8.81 2.36
CA ALA A 143 -1.64 8.90 1.57
C ALA A 143 -1.63 7.91 0.38
N LEU A 144 -0.50 7.78 -0.32
CA LEU A 144 -0.32 6.79 -1.38
C LEU A 144 -0.46 5.35 -0.88
N SER A 145 0.04 5.04 0.33
CA SER A 145 -0.09 3.72 0.95
C SER A 145 -1.55 3.37 1.28
N PHE A 146 -2.32 4.33 1.82
CA PHE A 146 -3.77 4.16 1.97
C PHE A 146 -4.47 3.98 0.63
N GLY A 147 -4.08 4.75 -0.40
CA GLY A 147 -4.59 4.57 -1.76
C GLY A 147 -4.37 3.16 -2.30
N ALA A 148 -3.17 2.60 -2.10
CA ALA A 148 -2.86 1.22 -2.46
C ALA A 148 -3.75 0.22 -1.71
N PHE A 149 -3.96 0.40 -0.41
CA PHE A 149 -4.88 -0.43 0.38
C PHE A 149 -6.30 -0.39 -0.17
N PHE A 150 -6.87 0.79 -0.44
CA PHE A 150 -8.25 0.89 -0.94
C PHE A 150 -8.41 0.25 -2.32
N LEU A 151 -7.44 0.44 -3.21
CA LEU A 151 -7.44 -0.19 -4.54
C LEU A 151 -7.42 -1.73 -4.44
N LEU A 152 -6.60 -2.28 -3.54
CA LEU A 152 -6.58 -3.73 -3.28
C LEU A 152 -7.87 -4.22 -2.66
N PHE A 153 -8.38 -3.51 -1.67
CA PHE A 153 -9.64 -3.87 -1.02
C PHE A 153 -10.80 -3.91 -2.03
N ILE A 154 -10.90 -2.93 -2.92
CA ILE A 154 -11.89 -2.90 -4.00
C ILE A 154 -11.67 -4.07 -4.97
N SER A 155 -10.43 -4.35 -5.36
CA SER A 155 -10.08 -5.49 -6.23
C SER A 155 -10.54 -6.82 -5.63
N SER A 156 -10.29 -7.06 -4.34
CA SER A 156 -10.69 -8.29 -3.66
C SER A 156 -12.21 -8.35 -3.45
N ALA A 157 -12.86 -7.25 -3.09
CA ALA A 157 -14.31 -7.18 -2.98
C ALA A 157 -15.00 -7.51 -4.32
N LEU A 158 -14.56 -6.91 -5.43
CA LEU A 158 -15.06 -7.21 -6.77
C LEU A 158 -14.87 -8.69 -7.15
N SER A 159 -13.77 -9.31 -6.71
CA SER A 159 -13.53 -10.73 -6.93
C SER A 159 -14.55 -11.61 -6.21
N VAL A 160 -14.84 -11.29 -4.94
CA VAL A 160 -15.86 -12.01 -4.16
C VAL A 160 -17.25 -11.82 -4.77
N PHE A 161 -17.63 -10.60 -5.14
CA PHE A 161 -18.92 -10.32 -5.77
C PHE A 161 -19.11 -11.08 -7.08
N ALA A 162 -18.09 -11.11 -7.95
CA ALA A 162 -18.14 -11.86 -9.21
C ALA A 162 -18.29 -13.37 -9.01
N LEU A 163 -17.69 -13.92 -7.94
CA LEU A 163 -17.86 -15.33 -7.57
C LEU A 163 -19.29 -15.63 -7.09
N GLN A 164 -19.91 -14.70 -6.35
CA GLN A 164 -21.28 -14.86 -5.87
C GLN A 164 -22.31 -14.79 -7.00
N THR A 165 -22.16 -13.86 -7.94
CA THR A 165 -23.07 -13.75 -9.09
C THR A 165 -22.99 -14.98 -10.00
N GLY A 166 -21.78 -15.53 -10.21
CA GLY A 166 -21.61 -16.76 -11.00
C GLY A 166 -22.14 -18.03 -10.30
N LYS A 167 -22.38 -17.98 -8.98
CA LYS A 167 -22.99 -19.08 -8.22
C LYS A 167 -24.53 -19.01 -8.22
N HIS A 168 -25.10 -17.83 -8.43
CA HIS A 168 -26.56 -17.63 -8.54
C HIS A 168 -27.12 -17.92 -9.95
N GLU A 169 -26.25 -18.01 -10.97
CA GLU A 169 -26.62 -18.25 -12.37
C GLU A 169 -26.60 -19.73 -12.78
N LYS A 170 -26.19 -20.63 -11.87
CA LYS A 170 -26.22 -22.10 -12.05
C LYS A 170 -27.27 -22.74 -11.17
#